data_AF-A0A7Y5KPY3-F1
#
_entry.id   AF-A0A7Y5KPY3-F1
#
_cell.length_a   1.000
_cell.length_b   1.000
_cell.length_c   1.000
_cell.angle_alpha   90.00
_cell.angle_beta   90.00
_cell.angle_gamma   90.00
#
_symmetry.space_group_name_H-M   'P 1'
#
loop_
_entity.id
_entity.type
_entity.pdbx_description
1 polymer ?
#
loop_
_entity_poly.entity_id
_entity_poly.type
_entity_poly.pdbx_seq_one_letter_code
_entity_poly.pdbx_strand_id
1 'polypeptide(L)'
;MSRAIRIALSASVSLAALSLHTSASAQTVRLDRFTPAPGNEGLFQVEGPPEPGPPVVSAVAEHAFAPLVLRNAAGEAAQVVPSQTVIHAVADLRAAEFLRLFASFPFTVAASDPEGAASAFAHEEGDRVARAGLGDAVVGARVAFVNTAVVDAGASASITVPTATGSYWNGSGSFTFEGRLTGALHVGMVDLLLNLGARSRPEQEIYNVTVGPEMTAGLAARVTPVEWLELGVEALADTGLLEASVFQEASSRIEMLARARVSPWESWGFDVGGGFGLVDGYGTPAGRLLTSVTVPLPPYVGQRAAPPASPTPAPATPAVPPADHIASDRDGDHIPDKQDQCVDTPEDADGVLDEDGCPDTDRGRFSGVEPGRLRAAGLGSTSQRAEETTDPGRFADRHVEVCHEGAAP
;
A
#
# COMPACT_ATOMS: atom_id res chain seq x y z
N MET A 1 -9.04 25.48 14.04
CA MET A 1 -7.63 25.78 13.72
C MET A 1 -6.88 26.02 15.02
N SER A 2 -6.53 24.93 15.70
CA SER A 2 -6.02 24.94 17.07
C SER A 2 -4.52 24.60 17.09
N ARG A 3 -3.91 24.87 18.25
CA ARG A 3 -2.49 25.07 18.56
C ARG A 3 -1.51 23.92 18.25
N ALA A 4 -1.85 22.96 17.39
CA ALA A 4 -0.98 21.82 17.04
C ALA A 4 0.11 22.14 15.99
N ILE A 5 0.04 23.28 15.30
CA ILE A 5 0.90 23.61 14.15
C ILE A 5 2.22 24.33 14.55
N ARG A 6 2.49 24.53 15.85
CA ARG A 6 3.66 25.33 16.30
C ARG A 6 4.85 24.53 16.86
N ILE A 7 4.89 23.20 16.72
CA ILE A 7 6.03 22.37 17.17
C ILE A 7 6.58 21.53 16.01
N ALA A 8 6.61 22.09 14.81
CA ALA A 8 7.18 21.44 13.63
C ALA A 8 7.97 22.45 12.78
N LEU A 9 8.94 23.15 13.37
CA LEU A 9 9.96 23.86 12.59
C LEU A 9 11.19 24.22 13.43
N SER A 10 11.97 23.21 13.79
CA SER A 10 13.40 23.40 14.14
C SER A 10 14.12 22.06 14.08
N ALA A 11 14.06 21.37 12.95
CA ALA A 11 15.02 20.32 12.63
C ALA A 11 16.16 20.99 11.86
N SER A 12 17.09 21.60 12.59
CA SER A 12 18.38 22.01 12.04
C SER A 12 19.09 20.74 11.58
N VAL A 13 19.18 20.55 10.26
CA VAL A 13 20.03 19.53 9.63
C VAL A 13 21.48 19.96 9.88
N SER A 14 21.99 19.64 11.06
CA SER A 14 23.42 19.69 11.34
C SER A 14 24.01 18.37 10.88
N LEU A 15 24.47 18.36 9.63
CA LEU A 15 25.25 17.26 9.04
C LEU A 15 26.63 17.24 9.72
N ALA A 16 26.70 16.70 10.93
CA ALA A 16 27.98 16.46 11.60
C ALA A 16 28.62 15.22 10.95
N ALA A 17 29.54 15.46 10.02
CA ALA A 17 30.40 14.43 9.47
C ALA A 17 31.28 13.85 10.58
N LEU A 18 30.85 12.72 11.16
CA LEU A 18 31.68 11.93 12.05
C LEU A 18 32.67 11.13 11.20
N SER A 19 33.84 11.71 10.93
CA SER A 19 34.93 11.04 10.21
C SER A 19 35.63 10.05 11.13
N LEU A 20 35.08 8.85 11.26
CA LEU A 20 35.78 7.68 11.80
C LEU A 20 36.80 7.22 10.77
N HIS A 21 38.08 7.52 11.02
CA HIS A 21 39.18 7.05 10.19
C HIS A 21 39.34 5.54 10.43
N THR A 22 39.02 4.73 9.43
CA THR A 22 39.32 3.30 9.41
C THR A 22 40.55 3.07 8.54
N SER A 23 41.54 2.37 9.09
CA SER A 23 42.74 1.94 8.38
C SER A 23 42.36 1.09 7.16
N ALA A 24 43.13 1.21 6.09
CA ALA A 24 42.99 0.46 4.84
C ALA A 24 42.87 -1.05 5.10
N SER A 25 41.64 -1.53 5.17
CA SER A 25 41.28 -2.94 5.02
C SER A 25 41.18 -3.23 3.52
N ALA A 26 41.35 -4.50 3.11
CA ALA A 26 41.09 -4.95 1.75
C ALA A 26 39.77 -4.33 1.24
N GLN A 27 39.79 -3.77 0.02
CA GLN A 27 38.78 -2.87 -0.58
C GLN A 27 37.36 -3.47 -0.75
N THR A 28 36.68 -3.99 0.28
CA THR A 28 35.37 -4.67 0.13
C THR A 28 34.34 -3.88 -0.67
N VAL A 29 33.59 -4.55 -1.54
CA VAL A 29 32.67 -3.94 -2.51
C VAL A 29 31.29 -4.59 -2.39
N ARG A 30 30.24 -3.80 -2.14
CA ARG A 30 28.86 -4.31 -2.17
C ARG A 30 28.35 -4.35 -3.62
N LEU A 31 28.22 -5.57 -4.17
CA LEU A 31 27.66 -5.80 -5.52
C LEU A 31 26.15 -5.59 -5.58
N ASP A 32 25.46 -6.09 -4.57
CA ASP A 32 24.02 -5.89 -4.42
C ASP A 32 23.72 -4.40 -4.16
N ARG A 33 23.25 -3.68 -5.18
CA ARG A 33 22.75 -2.31 -5.06
C ARG A 33 21.23 -2.24 -4.89
N PHE A 34 20.54 -3.37 -4.81
CA PHE A 34 19.11 -3.40 -4.54
C PHE A 34 18.85 -3.08 -3.08
N THR A 35 17.93 -2.18 -2.82
CA THR A 35 17.43 -1.95 -1.45
C THR A 35 15.91 -1.95 -1.52
N PRO A 36 15.26 -3.04 -1.09
CA PRO A 36 13.82 -3.13 -1.18
C PRO A 36 13.13 -1.98 -0.43
N ALA A 37 12.12 -1.38 -1.04
CA ALA A 37 11.27 -0.41 -0.38
C ALA A 37 10.61 -1.09 0.84
N PRO A 38 10.69 -0.50 2.04
CA PRO A 38 10.01 -1.05 3.20
C PRO A 38 8.49 -0.93 3.03
N GLY A 39 7.74 -1.86 3.59
CA GLY A 39 6.29 -1.79 3.62
C GLY A 39 5.60 -2.12 2.28
N ASN A 40 4.44 -1.50 2.07
CA ASN A 40 3.54 -1.76 0.93
C ASN A 40 3.19 -0.48 0.13
N GLU A 41 3.65 0.67 0.61
CA GLU A 41 3.29 1.97 0.06
C GLU A 41 4.06 2.29 -1.23
N GLY A 42 5.19 1.60 -1.46
CA GLY A 42 6.07 1.78 -2.61
C GLY A 42 6.04 0.64 -3.64
N LEU A 43 6.98 0.66 -4.58
CA LEU A 43 7.26 -0.40 -5.56
C LEU A 43 8.35 -1.36 -5.06
N PHE A 44 9.31 -1.81 -5.89
CA PHE A 44 10.40 -2.64 -5.39
C PHE A 44 11.47 -1.80 -4.70
N GLN A 45 11.81 -0.60 -5.18
CA GLN A 45 12.81 0.28 -4.54
C GLN A 45 12.31 1.70 -4.29
N VAL A 46 11.37 2.20 -5.11
CA VAL A 46 10.72 3.49 -4.83
C VAL A 46 9.79 3.32 -3.64
N GLU A 47 9.88 4.24 -2.68
CA GLU A 47 9.17 4.20 -1.41
C GLU A 47 7.95 5.12 -1.48
N GLY A 48 6.82 4.70 -0.92
CA GLY A 48 5.74 5.62 -0.58
C GLY A 48 6.01 6.33 0.75
N PRO A 49 5.37 7.47 1.04
CA PRO A 49 5.18 7.94 2.41
C PRO A 49 4.50 6.85 3.26
N PRO A 50 4.85 6.69 4.55
CA PRO A 50 4.18 5.73 5.42
C PRO A 50 2.67 5.96 5.54
N GLU A 51 1.90 4.89 5.39
CA GLU A 51 0.45 4.92 5.55
C GLU A 51 -0.01 4.18 6.83
N PRO A 52 -1.16 4.54 7.42
CA PRO A 52 -1.75 3.77 8.49
C PRO A 52 -2.05 2.33 8.05
N GLY A 53 -1.43 1.36 8.69
CA GLY A 53 -1.63 -0.05 8.38
C GLY A 53 -1.04 -0.98 9.43
N PRO A 54 -1.24 -2.31 9.27
CA PRO A 54 -0.54 -3.27 10.08
C PRO A 54 0.97 -3.26 9.80
N PRO A 55 1.78 -3.70 10.77
CA PRO A 55 3.17 -4.07 10.49
C PRO A 55 3.22 -5.19 9.44
N VAL A 56 4.27 -5.23 8.63
CA VAL A 56 4.43 -6.25 7.59
C VAL A 56 5.85 -6.84 7.62
N VAL A 57 5.95 -8.08 7.16
CA VAL A 57 7.22 -8.74 6.87
C VAL A 57 7.21 -9.21 5.42
N SER A 58 8.35 -9.08 4.76
CA SER A 58 8.51 -9.46 3.37
C SER A 58 9.77 -10.29 3.17
N ALA A 59 9.72 -11.23 2.25
CA ALA A 59 10.90 -11.86 1.67
C ALA A 59 10.96 -11.47 0.19
N VAL A 60 12.01 -10.79 -0.22
CA VAL A 60 12.22 -10.33 -1.61
C VAL A 60 13.42 -11.05 -2.18
N ALA A 61 13.22 -11.87 -3.21
CA ALA A 61 14.29 -12.54 -3.92
C ALA A 61 14.62 -11.78 -5.21
N GLU A 62 15.89 -11.45 -5.37
CA GLU A 62 16.46 -10.85 -6.56
C GLU A 62 17.39 -11.85 -7.24
N HIS A 63 17.32 -11.93 -8.56
CA HIS A 63 18.32 -12.56 -9.39
C HIS A 63 18.89 -11.54 -10.39
N ALA A 64 20.13 -11.12 -10.19
CA ALA A 64 20.83 -10.16 -11.03
C ALA A 64 21.69 -10.85 -12.09
N PHE A 65 21.62 -10.36 -13.33
CA PHE A 65 22.42 -10.82 -14.46
C PHE A 65 23.58 -9.85 -14.73
N ALA A 66 24.78 -10.41 -14.80
CA ALA A 66 26.04 -9.69 -14.94
C ALA A 66 26.18 -8.47 -13.98
N PRO A 67 25.97 -8.63 -12.66
CA PRO A 67 26.09 -7.52 -11.70
C PRO A 67 27.51 -6.93 -11.62
N LEU A 68 28.54 -7.66 -12.06
CA LEU A 68 29.90 -7.15 -12.17
C LEU A 68 30.52 -7.49 -13.52
N VAL A 69 30.79 -6.45 -14.31
CA VAL A 69 31.48 -6.54 -15.60
C VAL A 69 32.67 -5.59 -15.56
N LEU A 70 33.86 -6.11 -15.90
CA LEU A 70 35.03 -5.30 -16.16
C LEU A 70 35.14 -5.04 -17.66
N ARG A 71 35.47 -3.81 -18.03
CA ARG A 71 35.72 -3.41 -19.42
C ARG A 71 37.13 -2.88 -19.54
N ASN A 72 37.86 -3.31 -20.57
CA ASN A 72 39.18 -2.74 -20.86
C ASN A 72 39.07 -1.49 -21.77
N ALA A 73 40.20 -0.83 -22.01
CA ALA A 73 40.26 0.37 -22.86
C ALA A 73 39.86 0.13 -24.34
N ALA A 74 39.87 -1.13 -24.80
CA ALA A 74 39.39 -1.52 -26.12
C ALA A 74 37.88 -1.80 -26.18
N GLY A 75 37.19 -1.73 -25.03
CA GLY A 75 35.75 -2.00 -24.90
C GLY A 75 35.40 -3.48 -24.71
N GLU A 76 36.39 -4.37 -24.60
CA GLU A 76 36.17 -5.79 -24.35
C GLU A 76 35.67 -5.98 -22.91
N ALA A 77 34.59 -6.75 -22.75
CA ALA A 77 33.93 -6.97 -21.48
C ALA A 77 34.20 -8.38 -20.93
N ALA A 78 34.46 -8.47 -19.63
CA ALA A 78 34.64 -9.71 -18.89
C ALA A 78 33.69 -9.74 -17.68
N GLN A 79 32.81 -10.74 -17.60
CA GLN A 79 31.88 -10.89 -16.50
C GLN A 79 32.58 -11.56 -15.31
N VAL A 80 32.87 -10.77 -14.27
CA VAL A 80 33.50 -11.30 -13.04
C VAL A 80 32.47 -12.04 -12.20
N VAL A 81 31.24 -11.50 -12.16
CA VAL A 81 30.10 -12.17 -11.55
C VAL A 81 29.00 -12.27 -12.61
N PRO A 82 28.85 -13.41 -13.30
CA PRO A 82 27.83 -13.58 -14.33
C PRO A 82 26.39 -13.53 -13.81
N SER A 83 26.14 -13.99 -12.58
CA SER A 83 24.84 -13.98 -11.94
C SER A 83 24.96 -14.01 -10.42
N GLN A 84 24.01 -13.39 -9.73
CA GLN A 84 23.90 -13.41 -8.27
C GLN A 84 22.43 -13.46 -7.86
N THR A 85 22.11 -14.28 -6.86
CA THR A 85 20.79 -14.34 -6.23
C THR A 85 20.89 -13.92 -4.77
N VAL A 86 20.09 -12.92 -4.39
CA VAL A 86 20.02 -12.38 -3.04
C VAL A 86 18.58 -12.43 -2.55
N ILE A 87 18.38 -12.88 -1.32
CA ILE A 87 17.09 -12.82 -0.64
C ILE A 87 17.18 -11.75 0.44
N HIS A 88 16.24 -10.81 0.46
CA HIS A 88 16.11 -9.79 1.48
C HIS A 88 14.96 -10.14 2.41
N ALA A 89 15.26 -10.35 3.69
CA ALA A 89 14.23 -10.42 4.72
C ALA A 89 13.99 -9.00 5.26
N VAL A 90 12.79 -8.48 5.04
CA VAL A 90 12.41 -7.10 5.36
C VAL A 90 11.32 -7.11 6.43
N ALA A 91 11.47 -6.31 7.46
CA ALA A 91 10.43 -6.03 8.43
C ALA A 91 10.13 -4.53 8.42
N ASP A 92 8.85 -4.17 8.35
CA ASP A 92 8.38 -2.79 8.47
C ASP A 92 7.31 -2.74 9.57
N LEU A 93 7.70 -2.12 10.68
CA LEU A 93 6.98 -2.15 11.94
C LEU A 93 6.39 -0.78 12.25
N ARG A 94 5.12 -0.76 12.64
CA ARG A 94 4.45 0.46 13.08
C ARG A 94 4.89 0.80 14.51
N ALA A 95 5.51 1.96 14.69
CA ALA A 95 5.86 2.50 16.02
C ALA A 95 4.87 3.57 16.50
N ALA A 96 4.36 4.40 15.58
CA ALA A 96 3.25 5.32 15.80
C ALA A 96 2.41 5.44 14.53
N GLU A 97 1.36 6.27 14.51
CA GLU A 97 0.54 6.47 13.29
C GLU A 97 1.34 7.08 12.14
N PHE A 98 2.30 7.94 12.46
CA PHE A 98 3.13 8.66 11.50
C PHE A 98 4.57 8.12 11.41
N LEU A 99 4.93 7.12 12.22
CA LEU A 99 6.31 6.61 12.34
C LEU A 99 6.36 5.10 12.16
N ARG A 100 7.15 4.67 11.17
CA ARG A 100 7.53 3.28 10.93
C ARG A 100 9.00 3.08 11.26
N LEU A 101 9.34 1.89 11.75
CA LEU A 101 10.72 1.42 11.88
C LEU A 101 10.89 0.22 10.97
N PHE A 102 12.00 0.13 10.27
CA PHE A 102 12.25 -0.98 9.37
C PHE A 102 13.65 -1.57 9.52
N ALA A 103 13.77 -2.82 9.10
CA ALA A 103 15.04 -3.53 8.98
C ALA A 103 15.02 -4.40 7.72
N SER A 104 16.15 -4.51 7.03
CA SER A 104 16.35 -5.37 5.86
C SER A 104 17.66 -6.13 6.01
N PHE A 105 17.60 -7.45 5.84
CA PHE A 105 18.74 -8.35 5.94
C PHE A 105 18.94 -9.07 4.60
N PRO A 106 19.98 -8.74 3.84
CA PRO A 106 20.30 -9.42 2.59
C PRO A 106 21.09 -10.72 2.83
N PHE A 107 20.71 -11.77 2.11
CA PHE A 107 21.33 -13.08 2.12
C PHE A 107 21.67 -13.49 0.68
N THR A 108 22.95 -13.50 0.32
CA THR A 108 23.39 -14.13 -0.94
C THR A 108 23.17 -15.63 -0.81
N VAL A 109 22.45 -16.24 -1.75
CA VAL A 109 22.13 -17.68 -1.75
C VAL A 109 22.70 -18.42 -2.95
N ALA A 110 23.03 -17.70 -4.02
CA ALA A 110 23.74 -18.23 -5.16
C ALA A 110 24.55 -17.13 -5.83
N ALA A 111 25.75 -17.46 -6.28
CA ALA A 111 26.54 -16.61 -7.16
C ALA A 111 27.39 -17.49 -8.08
N SER A 112 27.54 -17.08 -9.34
CA SER A 112 28.34 -17.80 -10.32
C SER A 112 29.79 -17.32 -10.31
N ASP A 113 30.71 -18.26 -10.47
CA ASP A 113 32.13 -17.98 -10.64
C ASP A 113 32.41 -17.36 -12.03
N PRO A 114 33.49 -16.57 -12.17
CA PRO A 114 33.91 -16.01 -13.46
C PRO A 114 34.32 -17.10 -14.46
N GLU A 115 33.98 -16.91 -15.73
CA GLU A 115 34.35 -17.81 -16.84
C GLU A 115 35.28 -17.13 -17.85
N GLY A 116 36.06 -17.93 -18.60
CA GLY A 116 36.87 -17.45 -19.72
C GLY A 116 37.90 -16.39 -19.35
N ALA A 117 38.00 -15.30 -20.11
CA ALA A 117 38.96 -14.22 -19.84
C ALA A 117 38.74 -13.55 -18.46
N ALA A 118 37.54 -13.65 -17.88
CA ALA A 118 37.24 -13.13 -16.55
C ALA A 118 37.94 -13.91 -15.44
N SER A 119 38.23 -15.20 -15.63
CA SER A 119 38.94 -16.00 -14.63
C SER A 119 40.39 -15.56 -14.44
N ALA A 120 40.96 -14.85 -15.43
CA ALA A 120 42.29 -14.26 -15.35
C ALA A 120 42.34 -12.99 -14.48
N PHE A 121 41.18 -12.39 -14.17
CA PHE A 121 41.07 -11.23 -13.29
C PHE A 121 40.73 -11.62 -11.85
N ALA A 122 40.28 -12.85 -11.60
CA ALA A 122 39.87 -13.35 -10.29
C ALA A 122 40.93 -14.25 -9.63
N HIS A 123 42.21 -13.91 -9.83
CA HIS A 123 43.34 -14.78 -9.49
C HIS A 123 43.72 -14.79 -8.00
N GLU A 124 43.24 -13.84 -7.19
CA GLU A 124 43.48 -13.88 -5.74
C GLU A 124 42.41 -14.68 -5.00
N GLU A 125 42.80 -15.39 -3.94
CA GLU A 125 41.90 -16.24 -3.14
C GLU A 125 40.74 -15.45 -2.49
N GLY A 126 40.86 -14.11 -2.42
CA GLY A 126 39.81 -13.17 -1.99
C GLY A 126 38.82 -12.73 -3.08
N ASP A 127 39.09 -12.97 -4.37
CA ASP A 127 38.24 -12.55 -5.50
C ASP A 127 37.11 -13.53 -5.79
N ARG A 128 37.14 -14.74 -5.22
CA ARG A 128 36.09 -15.74 -5.42
C ARG A 128 34.78 -15.28 -4.81
N VAL A 129 33.72 -15.31 -5.62
CA VAL A 129 32.38 -14.92 -5.17
C VAL A 129 31.84 -15.98 -4.21
N ALA A 130 31.50 -15.58 -2.99
CA ALA A 130 30.92 -16.51 -2.04
C ALA A 130 29.55 -16.94 -2.55
N ARG A 131 29.38 -18.25 -2.72
CA ARG A 131 28.11 -18.84 -3.19
C ARG A 131 26.96 -18.62 -2.22
N ALA A 132 27.27 -18.37 -0.94
CA ALA A 132 26.32 -17.94 0.06
C ALA A 132 26.98 -17.04 1.11
N GLY A 133 26.24 -16.10 1.69
CA GLY A 133 26.73 -15.22 2.75
C GLY A 133 25.72 -14.15 3.16
N LEU A 134 25.93 -13.57 4.34
CA LEU A 134 25.19 -12.38 4.76
C LEU A 134 25.75 -11.16 4.02
N GLY A 135 24.88 -10.25 3.61
CA GLY A 135 25.28 -8.91 3.23
C GLY A 135 25.15 -7.91 4.39
N ASP A 136 25.30 -6.64 4.07
CA ASP A 136 25.19 -5.55 5.05
C ASP A 136 23.71 -5.30 5.42
N ALA A 137 23.39 -5.39 6.71
CA ALA A 137 22.06 -5.15 7.22
C ALA A 137 21.70 -3.67 7.15
N VAL A 138 20.45 -3.35 6.82
CA VAL A 138 19.93 -1.98 6.81
C VAL A 138 18.89 -1.83 7.90
N VAL A 139 18.99 -0.79 8.71
CA VAL A 139 17.95 -0.43 9.69
C VAL A 139 17.61 1.04 9.55
N GLY A 140 16.36 1.39 9.76
CA GLY A 140 15.92 2.77 9.55
C GLY A 140 14.55 3.10 10.11
N ALA A 141 14.16 4.33 9.87
CA ALA A 141 12.87 4.88 10.25
C ALA A 141 12.27 5.66 9.08
N ARG A 142 10.94 5.67 8.99
CA ARG A 142 10.19 6.40 7.99
C ARG A 142 9.10 7.20 8.69
N VAL A 143 8.91 8.44 8.27
CA VAL A 143 7.91 9.35 8.83
C VAL A 143 7.02 9.92 7.74
N ALA A 144 5.72 10.01 8.02
CA ALA A 144 4.78 10.78 7.21
C ALA A 144 4.49 12.13 7.89
N PHE A 145 4.45 13.20 7.11
CA PHE A 145 4.15 14.55 7.62
C PHE A 145 3.07 15.29 6.81
N VAL A 146 2.78 14.86 5.58
CA VAL A 146 1.55 15.22 4.86
C VAL A 146 0.81 13.93 4.53
N ASN A 147 -0.47 13.89 4.88
CA ASN A 147 -1.37 12.84 4.43
C ASN A 147 -2.71 13.50 4.05
N THR A 148 -3.06 13.46 2.78
CA THR A 148 -4.30 14.06 2.26
C THR A 148 -4.93 13.14 1.21
N ALA A 149 -6.13 13.47 0.74
CA ALA A 149 -6.79 12.66 -0.28
C ALA A 149 -6.08 12.67 -1.65
N VAL A 150 -5.13 13.57 -1.89
CA VAL A 150 -4.49 13.76 -3.21
C VAL A 150 -2.97 13.73 -3.12
N VAL A 151 -2.39 14.19 -2.02
CA VAL A 151 -0.93 14.29 -1.86
C VAL A 151 -0.52 13.77 -0.49
N ASP A 152 0.48 12.90 -0.50
CA ASP A 152 1.18 12.44 0.68
C ASP A 152 2.67 12.79 0.59
N ALA A 153 3.28 13.06 1.74
CA ALA A 153 4.70 13.35 1.82
C ALA A 153 5.31 12.83 3.12
N GLY A 154 6.53 12.32 2.99
CA GLY A 154 7.28 11.71 4.06
C GLY A 154 8.78 11.85 3.90
N ALA A 155 9.49 11.24 4.84
CA ALA A 155 10.93 11.12 4.80
C ALA A 155 11.36 9.76 5.36
N SER A 156 12.47 9.23 4.86
CA SER A 156 13.12 8.03 5.40
C SER A 156 14.58 8.32 5.74
N ALA A 157 15.07 7.68 6.79
CA ALA A 157 16.46 7.71 7.19
C ALA A 157 16.90 6.31 7.57
N SER A 158 18.07 5.89 7.08
CA SER A 158 18.60 4.55 7.32
C SER A 158 20.10 4.54 7.50
N ILE A 159 20.56 3.49 8.18
CA ILE A 159 21.95 3.13 8.33
C ILE A 159 22.16 1.71 7.82
N THR A 160 23.13 1.54 6.93
CA THR A 160 23.67 0.25 6.54
C THR A 160 24.82 -0.09 7.48
N VAL A 161 24.73 -1.24 8.13
CA VAL A 161 25.67 -1.74 9.12
C VAL A 161 26.54 -2.81 8.42
N PRO A 162 27.88 -2.73 8.53
CA PRO A 162 28.79 -3.66 7.87
C PRO A 162 28.77 -5.04 8.54
N THR A 163 27.70 -5.80 8.31
CA THR A 163 27.47 -7.14 8.85
C THR A 163 27.80 -8.25 7.86
N ALA A 164 28.24 -7.91 6.66
CA ALA A 164 28.50 -8.89 5.62
C ALA A 164 29.51 -9.96 6.06
N THR A 165 29.28 -11.17 5.58
CA THR A 165 30.16 -12.34 5.80
C THR A 165 30.41 -13.05 4.48
N GLY A 166 31.43 -13.90 4.44
CA GLY A 166 31.81 -14.63 3.23
C GLY A 166 32.79 -13.83 2.38
N SER A 167 32.46 -13.62 1.11
CA SER A 167 33.37 -12.98 0.15
C SER A 167 33.40 -11.47 0.28
N TYR A 168 34.48 -10.91 -0.25
CA TYR A 168 34.72 -9.49 -0.47
C TYR A 168 33.57 -8.71 -1.13
N TRP A 169 32.74 -9.41 -1.90
CA TRP A 169 31.65 -8.86 -2.71
C TRP A 169 30.30 -8.68 -1.99
N ASN A 170 30.18 -9.18 -0.75
CA ASN A 170 28.90 -9.21 -0.04
C ASN A 170 28.60 -7.93 0.76
N GLY A 171 29.59 -7.05 0.94
CA GLY A 171 29.42 -5.85 1.77
C GLY A 171 30.43 -4.76 1.46
N SER A 172 30.13 -3.58 1.99
CA SER A 172 30.91 -2.36 1.82
C SER A 172 32.01 -2.18 2.87
N GLY A 173 31.96 -2.97 3.96
CA GLY A 173 32.93 -2.89 5.07
C GLY A 173 32.86 -1.59 5.87
N SER A 174 31.90 -0.72 5.59
CA SER A 174 31.75 0.59 6.24
C SER A 174 30.28 0.89 6.54
N PHE A 175 30.07 1.82 7.48
CA PHE A 175 28.74 2.36 7.71
C PHE A 175 28.34 3.28 6.56
N THR A 176 27.13 3.09 6.04
CA THR A 176 26.53 3.99 5.04
C THR A 176 25.26 4.60 5.64
N PHE A 177 25.09 5.90 5.46
CA PHE A 177 23.91 6.64 5.91
C PHE A 177 23.12 7.11 4.69
N GLU A 178 21.80 6.98 4.73
CA GLU A 178 20.95 7.46 3.66
C GLU A 178 19.73 8.19 4.22
N GLY A 179 19.49 9.38 3.70
CA GLY A 179 18.30 10.18 3.96
C GLY A 179 17.55 10.42 2.66
N ARG A 180 16.22 10.33 2.71
CA ARG A 180 15.34 10.47 1.54
C ARG A 180 14.08 11.23 1.91
N LEU A 181 13.61 12.06 0.99
CA LEU A 181 12.25 12.59 0.95
C LEU A 181 11.41 11.71 0.03
N THR A 182 10.20 11.39 0.47
CA THR A 182 9.22 10.60 -0.28
C THR A 182 7.97 11.42 -0.52
N GLY A 183 7.35 11.26 -1.68
CA GLY A 183 6.10 11.91 -2.03
C GLY A 183 5.23 11.01 -2.87
N ALA A 184 3.91 11.12 -2.71
CA ALA A 184 2.93 10.45 -3.54
C ALA A 184 1.84 11.44 -3.99
N LEU A 185 1.41 11.29 -5.23
CA LEU A 185 0.27 11.99 -5.83
C LEU A 185 -0.76 10.95 -6.27
N HIS A 186 -1.97 11.05 -5.73
CA HIS A 186 -3.08 10.14 -5.98
C HIS A 186 -4.03 10.73 -7.02
N VAL A 187 -4.13 10.09 -8.19
CA VAL A 187 -4.96 10.55 -9.32
C VAL A 187 -5.85 9.40 -9.82
N GLY A 188 -7.03 9.28 -9.24
CA GLY A 188 -7.99 8.22 -9.58
C GLY A 188 -7.43 6.85 -9.19
N MET A 189 -7.14 6.01 -10.18
CA MET A 189 -6.55 4.68 -9.99
C MET A 189 -5.02 4.65 -10.04
N VAL A 190 -4.39 5.81 -10.28
CA VAL A 190 -2.94 5.93 -10.51
C VAL A 190 -2.30 6.69 -9.35
N ASP A 191 -1.27 6.09 -8.76
CA ASP A 191 -0.37 6.74 -7.81
C ASP A 191 0.95 7.06 -8.51
N LEU A 192 1.40 8.32 -8.40
CA LEU A 192 2.74 8.73 -8.82
C LEU A 192 3.61 8.94 -7.60
N LEU A 193 4.76 8.27 -7.52
CA LEU A 193 5.66 8.31 -6.38
C LEU A 193 6.99 8.94 -6.76
N LEU A 194 7.55 9.74 -5.85
CA LEU A 194 8.84 10.41 -6.01
C LEU A 194 9.71 10.18 -4.77
N ASN A 195 10.95 9.77 -5.01
CA ASN A 195 12.01 9.67 -4.03
C ASN A 195 13.15 10.62 -4.41
N LEU A 196 13.62 11.41 -3.45
CA LEU A 196 14.84 12.22 -3.58
C LEU A 196 15.71 11.99 -2.35
N GLY A 197 16.94 11.52 -2.53
CA GLY A 197 17.80 11.13 -1.43
C GLY A 197 19.26 11.52 -1.60
N ALA A 198 19.97 11.42 -0.48
CA ALA A 198 21.42 11.57 -0.40
C ALA A 198 21.97 10.42 0.44
N ARG A 199 23.00 9.77 -0.11
CA ARG A 199 23.72 8.68 0.54
C ARG A 199 25.13 9.16 0.88
N SER A 200 25.54 8.93 2.12
CA SER A 200 26.86 9.25 2.62
C SER A 200 27.58 7.97 3.02
N ARG A 201 28.76 7.78 2.45
CA ARG A 201 29.68 6.68 2.72
C ARG A 201 31.11 7.16 2.57
N PRO A 202 32.10 6.49 3.20
CA PRO A 202 33.51 6.80 2.97
C PRO A 202 33.87 6.74 1.49
N GLU A 203 34.81 7.59 1.09
CA GLU A 203 35.38 7.53 -0.25
C GLU A 203 36.24 6.28 -0.38
N GLN A 204 36.06 5.55 -1.48
CA GLN A 204 36.78 4.35 -1.79
C GLN A 204 37.06 4.30 -3.29
N GLU A 205 38.28 3.91 -3.64
CA GLU A 205 38.65 3.62 -5.01
C GLU A 205 38.36 2.14 -5.29
N ILE A 206 37.54 1.87 -6.30
CA ILE A 206 37.22 0.53 -6.79
C ILE A 206 37.74 0.46 -8.23
N TYR A 207 38.86 -0.22 -8.43
CA TYR A 207 39.60 -0.21 -9.69
C TYR A 207 39.90 1.22 -10.17
N ASN A 208 39.21 1.70 -11.21
CA ASN A 208 39.37 3.02 -11.80
C ASN A 208 38.21 3.97 -11.49
N VAL A 209 37.30 3.59 -10.58
CA VAL A 209 36.11 4.38 -10.21
C VAL A 209 36.19 4.75 -8.75
N THR A 210 36.13 6.04 -8.46
CA THR A 210 36.01 6.56 -7.09
C THR A 210 34.54 6.62 -6.70
N VAL A 211 34.18 5.83 -5.70
CA VAL A 211 32.85 5.84 -5.09
C VAL A 211 32.88 6.58 -3.76
N GLY A 212 31.78 7.23 -3.40
CA GLY A 212 31.69 8.05 -2.20
C GLY A 212 30.26 8.51 -1.95
N PRO A 213 30.05 9.74 -1.45
CA PRO A 213 28.72 10.33 -1.33
C PRO A 213 27.98 10.36 -2.68
N GLU A 214 26.68 10.13 -2.66
CA GLU A 214 25.81 10.04 -3.84
C GLU A 214 24.49 10.79 -3.63
N MET A 215 23.91 11.28 -4.73
CA MET A 215 22.48 11.61 -4.78
C MET A 215 21.73 10.43 -5.37
N THR A 216 20.53 10.19 -4.83
CA THR A 216 19.61 9.16 -5.31
C THR A 216 18.28 9.79 -5.69
N ALA A 217 17.65 9.27 -6.74
CA ALA A 217 16.34 9.68 -7.21
C ALA A 217 15.55 8.46 -7.66
N GLY A 218 14.24 8.50 -7.44
CA GLY A 218 13.33 7.46 -7.89
C GLY A 218 12.01 8.06 -8.31
N LEU A 219 11.45 7.58 -9.41
CA LEU A 219 10.13 7.96 -9.89
C LEU A 219 9.37 6.67 -10.19
N ALA A 220 8.14 6.55 -9.69
CA ALA A 220 7.31 5.41 -9.99
C ALA A 220 5.88 5.82 -10.34
N ALA A 221 5.22 4.97 -11.12
CA ALA A 221 3.80 5.00 -11.34
C ALA A 221 3.23 3.63 -10.99
N ARG A 222 2.23 3.62 -10.12
CA ARG A 222 1.44 2.44 -9.74
C ARG A 222 0.02 2.63 -10.23
N VAL A 223 -0.61 1.56 -10.68
CA VAL A 223 -2.04 1.49 -11.00
C VAL A 223 -2.68 0.27 -10.34
N THR A 224 -3.83 0.47 -9.74
CA THR A 224 -4.62 -0.60 -9.09
C THR A 224 -5.94 -0.77 -9.85
N PRO A 225 -5.95 -1.52 -10.98
CA PRO A 225 -7.15 -1.68 -11.80
C PRO A 225 -8.29 -2.41 -11.10
N VAL A 226 -7.95 -3.32 -10.19
CA VAL A 226 -8.88 -4.10 -9.36
C VAL A 226 -8.21 -4.35 -8.01
N GLU A 227 -9.00 -4.62 -6.97
CA GLU A 227 -8.50 -4.70 -5.58
C GLU A 227 -7.41 -5.76 -5.36
N TRP A 228 -7.39 -6.83 -6.16
CA TRP A 228 -6.43 -7.93 -6.03
C TRP A 228 -5.20 -7.80 -6.93
N LEU A 229 -5.13 -6.81 -7.83
CA LEU A 229 -4.04 -6.65 -8.79
C LEU A 229 -3.54 -5.21 -8.79
N GLU A 230 -2.24 -5.07 -8.64
CA GLU A 230 -1.53 -3.80 -8.78
C GLU A 230 -0.42 -3.96 -9.81
N LEU A 231 -0.29 -3.00 -10.72
CA LEU A 231 0.76 -2.94 -11.73
C LEU A 231 1.57 -1.68 -11.51
N GLY A 232 2.88 -1.74 -11.74
CA GLY A 232 3.73 -0.58 -11.54
C GLY A 232 4.97 -0.59 -12.39
N VAL A 233 5.51 0.60 -12.62
CA VAL A 233 6.82 0.84 -13.23
C VAL A 233 7.58 1.84 -12.37
N GLU A 234 8.89 1.64 -12.24
CA GLU A 234 9.77 2.56 -11.53
C GLU A 234 11.06 2.79 -12.31
N ALA A 235 11.56 4.02 -12.24
CA ALA A 235 12.86 4.44 -12.74
C ALA A 235 13.69 4.95 -11.55
N LEU A 236 14.94 4.51 -11.49
CA LEU A 236 15.86 4.79 -10.40
C LEU A 236 17.11 5.42 -11.00
N ALA A 237 17.65 6.42 -10.31
CA ALA A 237 18.90 7.07 -10.71
C ALA A 237 19.77 7.36 -9.49
N ASP A 238 21.05 7.00 -9.56
CA ASP A 238 22.06 7.35 -8.58
C ASP A 238 23.22 8.05 -9.30
N THR A 239 23.84 9.06 -8.69
CA THR A 239 25.09 9.66 -9.17
C THR A 239 26.00 10.03 -8.02
N GLY A 240 27.31 9.88 -8.22
CA GLY A 240 28.32 10.41 -7.29
C GLY A 240 28.19 11.92 -7.07
N LEU A 241 28.63 12.39 -5.90
CA LEU A 241 28.66 13.80 -5.50
C LEU A 241 30.08 14.40 -5.46
N LEU A 242 31.10 13.59 -5.72
CA LEU A 242 32.47 14.08 -5.82
C LEU A 242 32.66 14.77 -7.19
N GLU A 243 33.48 15.81 -7.26
CA GLU A 243 33.68 16.59 -8.50
C GLU A 243 34.05 15.70 -9.70
N ALA A 244 34.85 14.66 -9.47
CA ALA A 244 35.27 13.71 -10.50
C ALA A 244 34.21 12.65 -10.88
N SER A 245 33.10 12.54 -10.14
CA SER A 245 32.10 11.47 -10.30
C SER A 245 30.66 11.95 -10.52
N VAL A 246 30.39 13.25 -10.44
CA VAL A 246 29.06 13.83 -10.71
C VAL A 246 28.70 13.66 -12.18
N PHE A 247 27.59 12.96 -12.46
CA PHE A 247 27.04 12.66 -13.78
C PHE A 247 28.00 11.97 -14.75
N GLN A 248 29.06 11.35 -14.24
CA GLN A 248 29.93 10.49 -15.05
C GLN A 248 29.27 9.12 -15.22
N GLU A 249 29.35 8.56 -16.41
CA GLU A 249 28.73 7.27 -16.74
C GLU A 249 29.16 6.15 -15.77
N ALA A 250 30.46 6.06 -15.49
CA ALA A 250 31.03 5.02 -14.63
C ALA A 250 30.53 5.07 -13.17
N SER A 251 30.08 6.23 -12.70
CA SER A 251 29.60 6.47 -11.32
C SER A 251 28.11 6.81 -11.26
N SER A 252 27.39 6.73 -12.38
CA SER A 252 25.97 7.01 -12.46
C SER A 252 25.20 5.77 -12.88
N ARG A 253 24.17 5.41 -12.11
CA ARG A 253 23.26 4.31 -12.44
C ARG A 253 21.94 4.89 -12.86
N ILE A 254 21.37 4.36 -13.95
CA ILE A 254 19.95 4.53 -14.25
C ILE A 254 19.37 3.14 -14.52
N GLU A 255 18.23 2.83 -13.91
CA GLU A 255 17.57 1.55 -14.05
C GLU A 255 16.06 1.72 -14.14
N MET A 256 15.42 0.85 -14.93
CA MET A 256 13.97 0.75 -15.00
C MET A 256 13.52 -0.63 -14.56
N LEU A 257 12.48 -0.69 -13.73
CA LEU A 257 11.85 -1.91 -13.26
C LEU A 257 10.34 -1.86 -13.50
N ALA A 258 9.74 -3.03 -13.71
CA ALA A 258 8.30 -3.22 -13.73
C ALA A 258 7.89 -4.24 -12.66
N ARG A 259 6.71 -4.03 -12.08
CA ARG A 259 6.13 -4.87 -11.03
C ARG A 259 4.69 -5.23 -11.35
N ALA A 260 4.32 -6.47 -11.08
CA ALA A 260 2.95 -6.90 -10.89
C ALA A 260 2.81 -7.51 -9.50
N ARG A 261 1.86 -7.00 -8.72
CA ARG A 261 1.50 -7.52 -7.40
C ARG A 261 0.10 -8.11 -7.44
N VAL A 262 -0.05 -9.31 -6.89
CA VAL A 262 -1.33 -9.96 -6.68
C VAL A 262 -1.59 -10.23 -5.22
N SER A 263 -2.80 -9.90 -4.76
CA SER A 263 -3.23 -9.97 -3.37
C SER A 263 -4.48 -10.85 -3.21
N PRO A 264 -4.36 -12.19 -3.38
CA PRO A 264 -5.52 -13.09 -3.50
C PRO A 264 -6.36 -13.25 -2.22
N TRP A 265 -5.83 -12.90 -1.05
CA TRP A 265 -6.48 -13.10 0.25
C TRP A 265 -6.58 -11.82 1.07
N GLU A 266 -6.58 -10.64 0.43
CA GLU A 266 -6.58 -9.27 1.02
C GLU A 266 -5.46 -8.96 2.03
N SER A 267 -4.74 -9.98 2.48
CA SER A 267 -3.74 -9.94 3.53
C SER A 267 -2.38 -10.18 2.92
N TRP A 268 -2.20 -11.20 2.08
CA TRP A 268 -0.90 -11.51 1.49
C TRP A 268 -0.72 -10.79 0.16
N GLY A 269 0.48 -10.27 -0.07
CA GLY A 269 0.90 -9.75 -1.37
C GLY A 269 1.97 -10.64 -1.98
N PHE A 270 1.85 -10.95 -3.26
CA PHE A 270 2.90 -11.61 -4.03
C PHE A 270 3.29 -10.73 -5.20
N ASP A 271 4.58 -10.49 -5.36
CA ASP A 271 5.10 -9.67 -6.43
C ASP A 271 5.93 -10.50 -7.40
N VAL A 272 5.85 -10.15 -8.68
CA VAL A 272 6.77 -10.58 -9.72
C VAL A 272 7.14 -9.37 -10.56
N GLY A 273 8.38 -9.31 -11.00
CA GLY A 273 8.83 -8.23 -11.84
C GLY A 273 10.30 -8.34 -12.19
N GLY A 274 10.81 -7.28 -12.77
CA GLY A 274 12.19 -7.23 -13.21
C GLY A 274 12.44 -6.01 -14.07
N GLY A 275 13.67 -5.91 -14.55
CA GLY A 275 14.07 -4.78 -15.37
C GLY A 275 15.55 -4.79 -15.70
N PHE A 276 16.05 -3.62 -16.11
CA PHE A 276 17.36 -3.49 -16.75
C PHE A 276 17.99 -2.12 -16.51
N GLY A 277 19.32 -2.11 -16.48
CA GLY A 277 20.12 -0.90 -16.50
C GLY A 277 19.99 -0.16 -17.84
N LEU A 278 19.83 1.15 -17.77
CA LEU A 278 19.91 2.07 -18.92
C LEU A 278 21.30 2.70 -19.06
N VAL A 279 22.07 2.75 -17.96
CA VAL A 279 23.42 3.31 -17.92
C VAL A 279 24.33 2.31 -17.20
N ASP A 280 25.45 1.95 -17.82
CA ASP A 280 26.43 0.96 -17.34
C ASP A 280 27.35 1.53 -16.23
N GLY A 281 26.76 2.16 -15.22
CA GLY A 281 27.49 2.62 -14.03
C GLY A 281 27.79 1.51 -13.03
N TYR A 282 28.74 1.76 -12.13
CA TYR A 282 29.14 0.84 -11.07
C TYR A 282 27.94 0.17 -10.35
N GLY A 283 27.90 -1.15 -10.37
CA GLY A 283 26.88 -1.99 -9.72
C GLY A 283 25.49 -1.94 -10.39
N THR A 284 25.39 -1.47 -11.63
CA THR A 284 24.19 -1.59 -12.45
C THR A 284 24.20 -2.94 -13.16
N PRO A 285 23.27 -3.87 -12.87
CA PRO A 285 23.21 -5.13 -13.58
C PRO A 285 22.67 -4.92 -14.99
N ALA A 286 23.04 -5.82 -15.91
CA ALA A 286 22.45 -5.86 -17.25
C ALA A 286 20.93 -6.09 -17.19
N GLY A 287 20.48 -6.84 -16.17
CA GLY A 287 19.09 -6.94 -15.80
C GLY A 287 18.90 -7.66 -14.47
N ARG A 288 17.69 -7.59 -13.93
CA ARG A 288 17.31 -8.34 -12.73
C ARG A 288 15.89 -8.86 -12.80
N LEU A 289 15.68 -10.02 -12.18
CA LEU A 289 14.36 -10.60 -11.90
C LEU A 289 14.08 -10.45 -10.40
N LEU A 290 12.86 -10.08 -10.06
CA LEU A 290 12.41 -9.81 -8.70
C LEU A 290 11.14 -10.58 -8.39
N THR A 291 11.09 -11.19 -7.21
CA THR A 291 9.87 -11.80 -6.67
C THR A 291 9.77 -11.48 -5.19
N SER A 292 8.55 -11.33 -4.67
CA SER A 292 8.38 -11.23 -3.23
C SER A 292 7.10 -11.84 -2.72
N VAL A 293 7.15 -12.17 -1.43
CA VAL A 293 5.97 -12.43 -0.60
C VAL A 293 5.97 -11.42 0.54
N THR A 294 4.84 -10.76 0.74
CA THR A 294 4.61 -9.83 1.84
C THR A 294 3.43 -10.31 2.67
N VAL A 295 3.64 -10.40 3.98
CA VAL A 295 2.64 -10.89 4.94
C VAL A 295 2.45 -9.83 6.04
N PRO A 296 1.21 -9.39 6.30
CA PRO A 296 0.89 -8.50 7.40
C PRO A 296 0.94 -9.30 8.69
N LEU A 297 1.58 -8.69 9.68
CA LEU A 297 1.59 -9.21 11.03
C LEU A 297 0.29 -8.78 11.73
N PRO A 298 -0.35 -9.67 12.51
CA PRO A 298 -1.50 -9.30 13.32
C PRO A 298 -1.16 -8.09 14.20
N PRO A 299 -2.09 -7.14 14.39
CA PRO A 299 -1.88 -6.07 15.34
C PRO A 299 -1.59 -6.69 16.72
N TYR A 300 -0.55 -6.18 17.39
CA TYR A 300 -0.21 -6.64 18.73
C TYR A 300 -1.43 -6.50 19.65
N VAL A 301 -1.85 -7.61 20.26
CA VAL A 301 -3.06 -7.78 21.09
C VAL A 301 -3.12 -6.82 22.30
N GLY A 302 -2.05 -6.07 22.57
CA GLY A 302 -2.04 -4.96 23.53
C GLY A 302 -2.90 -3.75 23.14
N GLN A 303 -3.24 -3.60 21.85
CA GLN A 303 -4.36 -2.76 21.41
C GLN A 303 -5.56 -3.67 21.15
N ARG A 304 -6.23 -4.12 22.22
CA ARG A 304 -7.69 -4.16 22.10
C ARG A 304 -8.06 -2.75 21.64
N ALA A 305 -8.60 -2.62 20.43
CA ALA A 305 -9.59 -1.58 20.20
C ALA A 305 -10.43 -1.60 21.47
N ALA A 306 -10.51 -0.46 22.20
CA ALA A 306 -11.49 -0.35 23.26
C ALA A 306 -12.77 -0.95 22.66
N PRO A 307 -13.36 -2.01 23.27
CA PRO A 307 -14.56 -2.62 22.71
C PRO A 307 -15.45 -1.47 22.29
N PRO A 308 -15.93 -1.45 21.02
CA PRO A 308 -16.56 -0.27 20.42
C PRO A 308 -17.41 0.34 21.50
N ALA A 309 -17.05 1.57 21.92
CA ALA A 309 -17.59 2.17 23.14
C ALA A 309 -19.07 1.85 23.12
N SER A 310 -19.54 1.07 24.11
CA SER A 310 -20.93 0.61 24.17
C SER A 310 -21.78 1.77 23.68
N PRO A 311 -22.66 1.57 22.66
CA PRO A 311 -23.32 2.68 21.99
C PRO A 311 -23.75 3.63 23.08
N THR A 312 -23.24 4.87 23.05
CA THR A 312 -23.56 5.88 24.06
C THR A 312 -25.06 5.74 24.28
N PRO A 313 -25.53 5.38 25.49
CA PRO A 313 -26.95 5.15 25.67
C PRO A 313 -27.62 6.38 25.10
N ALA A 314 -28.52 6.16 24.14
CA ALA A 314 -29.25 7.23 23.46
C ALA A 314 -29.65 8.25 24.54
N PRO A 315 -29.51 9.57 24.29
CA PRO A 315 -29.84 10.57 25.28
C PRO A 315 -31.17 10.16 25.89
N ALA A 316 -31.15 9.87 27.20
CA ALA A 316 -32.29 9.28 27.87
C ALA A 316 -33.51 10.10 27.45
N THR A 317 -34.44 9.46 26.74
CA THR A 317 -35.74 10.03 26.45
C THR A 317 -36.20 10.66 27.77
N PRO A 318 -36.60 11.95 27.79
CA PRO A 318 -37.02 12.59 29.03
C PRO A 318 -37.96 11.63 29.74
N ALA A 319 -37.59 11.23 30.96
CA ALA A 319 -38.34 10.25 31.72
C ALA A 319 -39.81 10.66 31.67
N VAL A 320 -40.63 9.82 31.04
CA VAL A 320 -42.08 9.91 31.17
C VAL A 320 -42.33 9.90 32.68
N PRO A 321 -43.01 10.92 33.24
CA PRO A 321 -43.31 10.93 34.66
C PRO A 321 -44.05 9.64 35.02
N PRO A 322 -43.83 9.08 36.23
CA PRO A 322 -44.42 7.81 36.62
C PRO A 322 -45.93 7.85 36.39
N ALA A 323 -46.43 6.77 35.78
CA ALA A 323 -47.83 6.54 35.49
C ALA A 323 -48.64 6.48 36.80
N ASP A 324 -49.06 7.66 37.26
CA ASP A 324 -50.31 7.76 37.97
C ASP A 324 -51.43 7.64 36.93
N HIS A 325 -52.45 6.87 37.31
CA HIS A 325 -53.58 6.38 36.50
C HIS A 325 -53.30 5.04 35.82
N ILE A 326 -53.64 3.95 36.52
CA ILE A 326 -54.12 2.72 35.87
C ILE A 326 -55.18 3.17 34.88
N ALA A 327 -54.83 3.22 33.60
CA ALA A 327 -55.83 3.30 32.59
C ALA A 327 -56.52 1.93 32.60
N SER A 328 -57.83 1.94 32.80
CA SER A 328 -58.66 0.77 32.58
C SER A 328 -58.37 0.27 31.17
N ASP A 329 -58.16 -1.03 31.03
CA ASP A 329 -57.98 -1.79 29.78
C ASP A 329 -58.83 -3.04 30.03
N ARG A 330 -60.07 -2.96 29.56
CA ARG A 330 -61.15 -3.84 30.03
C ARG A 330 -61.22 -5.15 29.26
N ASP A 331 -60.87 -5.15 27.99
CA ASP A 331 -60.80 -6.35 27.15
C ASP A 331 -59.40 -6.97 27.09
N GLY A 332 -58.37 -6.25 27.53
CA GLY A 332 -57.03 -6.77 27.80
C GLY A 332 -56.16 -6.89 26.56
N ASP A 333 -56.40 -6.08 25.53
CA ASP A 333 -55.62 -6.05 24.31
C ASP A 333 -54.35 -5.15 24.38
N HIS A 334 -54.09 -4.58 25.55
CA HIS A 334 -52.98 -3.67 25.85
C HIS A 334 -53.14 -2.23 25.33
N ILE A 335 -54.34 -1.85 24.90
CA ILE A 335 -54.71 -0.47 24.57
C ILE A 335 -55.60 0.09 25.71
N PRO A 336 -55.25 1.25 26.31
CA PRO A 336 -56.09 1.86 27.35
C PRO A 336 -57.52 2.16 26.87
N ASP A 337 -58.57 1.92 27.68
CA ASP A 337 -59.99 2.25 27.41
C ASP A 337 -60.24 3.68 26.90
N LYS A 338 -59.30 4.61 27.13
CA LYS A 338 -59.38 6.01 26.67
C LYS A 338 -58.88 6.23 25.24
N GLN A 339 -58.08 5.30 24.73
CA GLN A 339 -57.40 5.30 23.44
C GLN A 339 -57.96 4.18 22.54
N ASP A 340 -58.59 3.19 23.14
CA ASP A 340 -59.31 2.10 22.50
C ASP A 340 -60.71 2.56 22.04
N GLN A 341 -61.00 2.38 20.75
CA GLN A 341 -62.30 2.68 20.16
C GLN A 341 -63.36 1.61 20.43
N CYS A 342 -62.95 0.39 20.80
CA CYS A 342 -63.77 -0.78 21.00
C CYS A 342 -63.77 -1.39 22.41
N VAL A 343 -63.16 -0.80 23.44
CA VAL A 343 -63.27 -0.92 24.94
C VAL A 343 -63.66 -2.27 25.59
N ASP A 344 -64.66 -2.98 25.07
CA ASP A 344 -65.14 -4.27 25.53
C ASP A 344 -64.79 -5.42 24.55
N THR A 345 -64.06 -5.16 23.45
CA THR A 345 -63.74 -6.15 22.40
C THR A 345 -62.25 -6.07 22.02
N PRO A 346 -61.46 -7.12 22.29
CA PRO A 346 -60.02 -7.09 22.06
C PRO A 346 -59.67 -6.94 20.58
N GLU A 347 -58.67 -6.12 20.29
CA GLU A 347 -58.03 -6.03 18.98
C GLU A 347 -57.39 -7.34 18.51
N ASP A 348 -57.47 -7.62 17.21
CA ASP A 348 -56.69 -8.68 16.56
C ASP A 348 -55.57 -8.10 15.69
N ALA A 349 -54.33 -8.14 16.20
CA ALA A 349 -53.16 -7.59 15.51
C ALA A 349 -52.82 -8.35 14.20
N ASP A 350 -53.50 -7.99 13.12
CA ASP A 350 -53.42 -8.61 11.80
C ASP A 350 -52.65 -7.74 10.77
N GLY A 351 -52.21 -6.55 11.19
CA GLY A 351 -51.43 -5.61 10.39
C GLY A 351 -52.27 -4.51 9.73
N VAL A 352 -53.57 -4.47 10.01
CA VAL A 352 -54.49 -3.39 9.63
C VAL A 352 -54.90 -2.68 10.93
N LEU A 353 -54.79 -1.36 10.93
CA LEU A 353 -55.24 -0.44 12.01
C LEU A 353 -55.00 -0.86 13.48
N ASP A 354 -53.98 -1.68 13.76
CA ASP A 354 -53.62 -2.27 15.06
C ASP A 354 -53.46 -1.30 16.27
N GLU A 355 -53.52 0.01 16.05
CA GLU A 355 -53.41 1.04 17.08
C GLU A 355 -54.76 1.63 17.52
N ASP A 356 -55.88 1.23 16.89
CA ASP A 356 -57.20 1.82 17.15
C ASP A 356 -58.09 1.05 18.15
N GLY A 357 -57.71 -0.18 18.46
CA GLY A 357 -58.34 -1.06 19.45
C GLY A 357 -59.57 -1.82 18.95
N CYS A 358 -59.92 -1.72 17.66
CA CYS A 358 -61.12 -2.34 17.10
C CYS A 358 -60.83 -3.45 16.10
N PRO A 359 -61.24 -4.72 16.36
CA PRO A 359 -60.87 -5.83 15.51
C PRO A 359 -61.31 -5.62 14.07
N ASP A 360 -60.37 -5.79 13.15
CA ASP A 360 -60.53 -5.46 11.76
C ASP A 360 -61.34 -6.56 11.07
N THR A 361 -62.66 -6.44 11.14
CA THR A 361 -63.53 -7.45 10.54
C THR A 361 -63.38 -7.47 9.01
N ASP A 362 -62.77 -8.55 8.53
CA ASP A 362 -62.82 -8.99 7.15
C ASP A 362 -64.26 -8.93 6.61
N ARG A 363 -64.52 -7.89 5.79
CA ARG A 363 -65.72 -7.66 4.95
C ARG A 363 -66.93 -7.00 5.65
N GLY A 364 -66.87 -5.68 5.71
CA GLY A 364 -67.90 -4.79 5.16
C GLY A 364 -69.28 -4.78 5.83
N ARG A 365 -69.45 -3.94 6.86
CA ARG A 365 -70.71 -3.21 7.09
C ARG A 365 -70.50 -2.09 8.11
N PHE A 366 -70.76 -0.86 7.69
CA PHE A 366 -70.90 0.31 8.55
C PHE A 366 -71.83 0.03 9.75
N SER A 367 -71.36 0.33 10.95
CA SER A 367 -72.15 0.56 12.16
C SER A 367 -71.37 1.56 13.02
N GLY A 368 -71.83 2.76 13.36
CA GLY A 368 -73.06 3.46 13.02
C GLY A 368 -72.77 4.97 12.96
N VAL A 369 -73.26 5.60 11.89
CA VAL A 369 -73.38 7.05 11.80
C VAL A 369 -74.82 7.40 12.19
N GLU A 370 -74.99 8.25 13.20
CA GLU A 370 -76.30 8.80 13.56
C GLU A 370 -76.91 9.61 12.39
N PRO A 371 -78.22 9.48 12.11
CA PRO A 371 -78.85 10.18 11.00
C PRO A 371 -79.17 11.62 11.39
N GLY A 372 -78.34 12.59 10.98
CA GLY A 372 -78.73 13.98 11.24
C GLY A 372 -77.74 15.10 10.93
N ARG A 373 -77.21 15.20 9.70
CA ARG A 373 -76.97 16.51 9.04
C ARG A 373 -76.38 16.33 7.63
N LEU A 374 -77.24 16.44 6.63
CA LEU A 374 -76.80 16.87 5.30
C LEU A 374 -76.61 18.38 5.33
N ARG A 375 -75.39 18.85 5.05
CA ARG A 375 -75.15 20.15 4.42
C ARG A 375 -74.16 19.96 3.30
N ALA A 376 -74.67 19.91 2.08
CA ALA A 376 -73.91 20.18 0.88
C ALA A 376 -73.83 21.70 0.67
N ALA A 377 -72.64 22.22 0.30
CA ALA A 377 -72.45 23.17 -0.81
C ALA A 377 -71.06 23.82 -0.81
N GLY A 378 -70.39 23.78 -1.97
CA GLY A 378 -69.38 24.76 -2.42
C GLY A 378 -67.95 24.19 -2.57
N LEU A 379 -67.56 23.61 -3.72
CA LEU A 379 -67.08 24.22 -4.98
C LEU A 379 -65.67 24.86 -4.93
N GLY A 380 -64.77 24.30 -5.75
CA GLY A 380 -63.48 24.86 -6.20
C GLY A 380 -62.44 23.76 -6.48
N SER A 381 -62.51 23.00 -7.60
CA SER A 381 -61.75 23.20 -8.87
C SER A 381 -60.22 23.26 -8.66
N THR A 382 -59.35 22.39 -9.19
CA THR A 382 -59.08 21.88 -10.57
C THR A 382 -58.07 20.70 -10.45
N SER A 383 -58.25 19.51 -11.08
CA SER A 383 -57.84 19.08 -12.45
C SER A 383 -56.30 19.23 -12.71
N GLN A 384 -55.48 18.26 -13.15
CA GLN A 384 -55.57 17.06 -14.04
C GLN A 384 -54.47 16.04 -13.61
N ARG A 385 -54.70 14.73 -13.47
CA ARG A 385 -54.87 13.61 -14.44
C ARG A 385 -53.65 13.33 -15.34
N ALA A 386 -52.94 12.25 -15.01
CA ALA A 386 -52.09 11.50 -15.94
C ALA A 386 -52.97 10.46 -16.66
N GLU A 387 -52.92 10.42 -17.99
CA GLU A 387 -53.61 9.43 -18.81
C GLU A 387 -52.60 8.45 -19.41
N GLU A 388 -52.70 7.22 -18.93
CA GLU A 388 -52.20 5.99 -19.52
C GLU A 388 -53.23 5.54 -20.58
N THR A 389 -52.78 5.34 -21.82
CA THR A 389 -53.59 4.66 -22.85
C THR A 389 -52.74 3.63 -23.59
N THR A 390 -53.15 2.38 -23.43
CA THR A 390 -52.78 1.20 -24.21
C THR A 390 -53.64 1.14 -25.46
N ASP A 391 -53.03 0.81 -26.62
CA ASP A 391 -53.76 0.42 -27.84
C ASP A 391 -53.02 -0.78 -28.51
N PRO A 392 -53.68 -1.90 -28.82
CA PRO A 392 -53.06 -3.07 -29.44
C PRO A 392 -53.34 -3.15 -30.96
N GLY A 393 -52.31 -3.38 -31.79
CA GLY A 393 -52.57 -3.64 -33.21
C GLY A 393 -51.38 -3.85 -34.15
N ARG A 394 -51.05 -5.13 -34.37
CA ARG A 394 -50.74 -5.77 -35.67
C ARG A 394 -49.50 -5.40 -36.52
N PHE A 395 -48.63 -6.42 -36.57
CA PHE A 395 -47.95 -7.06 -37.73
C PHE A 395 -46.69 -6.48 -38.39
N ALA A 396 -45.75 -7.43 -38.57
CA ALA A 396 -44.64 -7.51 -39.54
C ALA A 396 -43.44 -6.61 -39.18
N ASP A 397 -42.30 -7.15 -38.76
CA ASP A 397 -41.46 -8.04 -39.53
C ASP A 397 -40.41 -8.73 -38.67
N ARG A 398 -39.98 -9.90 -39.14
CA ARG A 398 -38.99 -10.78 -38.53
C ARG A 398 -37.58 -10.28 -38.80
N HIS A 399 -36.65 -10.46 -37.86
CA HIS A 399 -35.57 -11.45 -38.02
C HIS A 399 -34.79 -11.62 -36.70
N VAL A 400 -34.79 -12.86 -36.22
CA VAL A 400 -33.88 -13.40 -35.20
C VAL A 400 -32.86 -14.23 -35.98
N GLU A 401 -31.57 -13.99 -35.76
CA GLU A 401 -30.53 -14.97 -36.05
C GLU A 401 -29.86 -15.37 -34.74
N VAL A 402 -30.15 -16.60 -34.34
CA VAL A 402 -29.35 -17.42 -33.43
C VAL A 402 -28.81 -18.55 -34.28
N CYS A 403 -27.49 -18.74 -34.31
CA CYS A 403 -26.89 -19.99 -34.76
C CYS A 403 -25.99 -20.54 -33.64
N HIS A 404 -26.28 -21.78 -33.30
CA HIS A 404 -25.64 -22.64 -32.32
C HIS A 404 -24.27 -23.15 -32.78
N GLU A 405 -23.49 -23.56 -31.79
CA GLU A 405 -22.33 -24.47 -31.76
C GLU A 405 -22.13 -25.45 -32.93
N GLY A 406 -20.85 -25.78 -33.20
CA GLY A 406 -20.50 -27.10 -33.75
C GLY A 406 -19.12 -27.27 -34.36
N ALA A 407 -18.18 -27.78 -33.54
CA ALA A 407 -17.12 -28.75 -33.85
C ALA A 407 -15.90 -28.38 -34.74
N ALA A 408 -14.72 -28.70 -34.18
CA ALA A 408 -13.43 -28.91 -34.84
C ALA A 408 -13.44 -30.23 -35.69
N PRO A 409 -12.40 -30.56 -36.49
CA PRO A 409 -10.98 -30.61 -36.12
C PRO A 409 -10.09 -29.55 -36.78
#